data_AF-A0A9Q5BYG1-F1
#
_entry.id   AF-A0A9Q5BYG1-F1
#
_cell.length_a   1.000
_cell.length_b   1.000
_cell.length_c   1.000
_cell.angle_alpha   90.00
_cell.angle_beta   90.00
_cell.angle_gamma   90.00
#
_symmetry.space_group_name_H-M   'P 1'
#
loop_
_entity.id
_entity.type
_entity.pdbx_description
1 polymer ?
#
loop_
_entity_poly.entity_id
_entity_poly.type
_entity_poly.pdbx_seq_one_letter_code
_entity_poly.pdbx_strand_id
1 'polypeptide(L)'
;MLVALDEDGQVFNVLENPAPQGRFCCPGCGGLVRYKSGKVLRSHFAHVTLRDCTYFSENESAQHLSLKSCLYSWLINAEQVELEKCLPSIGQVADLFVNDRLALEVQCSSLPISRLQVRTQAYHEAGLQVLWLLGKCLWLKERLSKLHKQFLSFSMNMGFHLWELDDEKKELRLRYLIHEDLRGKVHCLTKIFPFGEGNLLEILRLPFAKQALSHLTCPLDRDLPRYIARQLYYRTPNWLALQAEAYGRGENLLTKTAEEWYPHIRLPRSAIGFAQIQKDLTLVYQDFDQYYGNIEDKQKQVLYPPIIYRKPM
;
A
#
# COMPACT_ATOMS: atom_id res chain seq x y z
N MET A 1 -6.01 -20.24 7.10
CA MET A 1 -4.87 -20.79 6.37
C MET A 1 -5.36 -21.76 5.31
N LEU A 2 -4.79 -21.70 4.12
CA LEU A 2 -5.11 -22.51 2.94
C LEU A 2 -4.14 -23.69 2.78
N VAL A 3 -3.00 -23.65 3.48
CA VAL A 3 -1.97 -24.67 3.44
C VAL A 3 -1.79 -25.32 4.81
N ALA A 4 -1.50 -26.61 4.82
CA ALA A 4 -1.08 -27.37 6.00
C ALA A 4 0.02 -28.37 5.64
N LEU A 5 0.62 -29.04 6.63
CA LEU A 5 1.42 -30.23 6.41
C LEU A 5 0.56 -31.47 6.69
N ASP A 6 0.68 -32.49 5.86
CA ASP A 6 0.03 -33.80 6.07
C ASP A 6 0.83 -34.70 7.04
N GLU A 7 0.42 -35.96 7.17
CA GLU A 7 1.05 -36.94 8.08
C GLU A 7 2.49 -37.29 7.69
N ASP A 8 2.84 -37.15 6.41
CA ASP A 8 4.20 -37.37 5.89
C ASP A 8 5.06 -36.10 5.94
N GLY A 9 4.51 -34.99 6.44
CA GLY A 9 5.18 -33.69 6.49
C GLY A 9 5.22 -32.99 5.14
N GLN A 10 4.43 -33.43 4.16
CA GLN A 10 4.33 -32.80 2.85
C GLN A 10 3.34 -31.64 2.88
N VAL A 11 3.60 -30.63 2.05
CA VAL A 11 2.75 -29.44 1.96
C VAL A 11 1.45 -29.78 1.24
N PHE A 12 0.32 -29.57 1.92
CA PHE A 12 -1.02 -29.78 1.40
C PHE A 12 -1.73 -28.45 1.13
N ASN A 13 -2.06 -28.19 -0.14
CA ASN A 13 -2.84 -27.03 -0.57
C ASN A 13 -4.33 -27.38 -0.74
N VAL A 14 -5.19 -26.77 0.08
CA VAL A 14 -6.64 -27.02 0.05
C VAL A 14 -7.34 -26.51 -1.21
N LEU A 15 -6.72 -25.57 -1.93
CA LEU A 15 -7.26 -25.04 -3.18
C LEU A 15 -7.08 -26.01 -4.35
N GLU A 16 -6.05 -26.83 -4.32
CA GLU A 16 -5.79 -27.87 -5.33
C GLU A 16 -6.50 -29.18 -4.97
N ASN A 17 -6.57 -29.50 -3.67
CA ASN A 17 -7.15 -30.74 -3.16
C ASN A 17 -8.25 -30.43 -2.12
N PRO A 18 -9.51 -30.25 -2.54
CA PRO A 18 -10.59 -29.71 -1.70
C PRO A 18 -11.21 -30.71 -0.70
N ALA A 19 -10.71 -31.95 -0.65
CA ALA A 19 -11.21 -33.00 0.25
C ALA A 19 -10.06 -33.66 1.04
N PRO A 20 -9.36 -32.91 1.90
CA PRO A 20 -8.30 -33.46 2.73
C PRO A 20 -8.82 -34.59 3.64
N GLN A 21 -8.09 -35.71 3.68
CA GLN A 21 -8.30 -36.80 4.62
C GLN A 21 -7.06 -36.94 5.51
N GLY A 22 -7.25 -37.39 6.75
CA GLY A 22 -6.14 -37.58 7.69
C GLY A 22 -5.90 -36.38 8.61
N ARG A 23 -4.76 -36.41 9.30
CA ARG A 23 -4.33 -35.37 10.24
C ARG A 23 -3.43 -34.35 9.54
N PHE A 24 -3.60 -33.09 9.92
CA PHE A 24 -2.82 -31.99 9.38
C PHE A 24 -2.22 -31.15 10.50
N CYS A 25 -1.03 -30.60 10.27
CA CYS A 25 -0.39 -29.67 11.18
C CYS A 25 -0.02 -28.35 10.50
N CYS A 26 0.12 -27.30 11.30
CA CYS A 26 0.53 -25.98 10.84
C CYS A 26 1.99 -26.03 10.36
N PRO A 27 2.34 -25.53 9.16
CA PRO A 27 3.72 -25.50 8.69
C PRO A 27 4.64 -24.60 9.54
N GLY A 28 4.07 -23.61 10.24
CA GLY A 28 4.83 -22.66 11.05
C GLY A 28 5.14 -23.17 12.46
N CYS A 29 4.15 -23.72 13.17
CA CYS A 29 4.32 -24.14 14.58
C CYS A 29 4.25 -25.66 14.80
N GLY A 30 3.89 -26.46 13.80
CA GLY A 30 3.66 -27.90 13.93
C GLY A 30 2.40 -28.27 14.71
N GLY A 31 1.62 -27.29 15.19
CA GLY A 31 0.39 -27.53 15.94
C GLY A 31 -0.71 -28.15 15.08
N LEU A 32 -1.57 -28.98 15.69
CA LEU A 32 -2.66 -29.66 14.99
C LEU A 32 -3.67 -28.65 14.42
N VAL A 33 -4.04 -28.84 13.15
CA VAL A 33 -5.08 -28.07 12.48
C VAL A 33 -6.23 -28.98 12.04
N ARG A 34 -7.44 -28.42 12.01
CA ARG A 34 -8.64 -29.08 11.51
C ARG A 34 -9.08 -28.46 10.20
N TYR A 35 -9.46 -29.32 9.27
CA TYR A 35 -10.16 -28.89 8.06
C TYR A 35 -11.54 -28.35 8.42
N LYS A 36 -11.89 -27.19 7.86
CA LYS A 36 -13.22 -26.58 7.94
C LYS A 36 -13.72 -26.35 6.53
N SER A 37 -14.84 -26.97 6.21
CA SER A 37 -15.62 -26.74 5.00
C SER A 37 -16.99 -26.24 5.40
N GLY A 38 -17.42 -25.10 4.85
CA GLY A 38 -18.74 -24.54 5.08
C GLY A 38 -19.37 -24.05 3.79
N LYS A 39 -20.70 -23.89 3.76
CA LYS A 39 -21.43 -23.35 2.60
C LYS A 39 -21.10 -21.87 2.31
N VAL A 40 -20.64 -21.14 3.32
CA VAL A 40 -20.40 -19.68 3.26
C VAL A 40 -18.91 -19.35 3.24
N LEU A 41 -18.12 -20.03 4.08
CA LEU A 41 -16.69 -19.80 4.20
C LEU A 41 -15.94 -20.85 3.38
N ARG A 42 -15.06 -20.39 2.49
CA ARG A 42 -14.20 -21.25 1.67
C ARG A 42 -13.44 -22.24 2.56
N SER A 43 -13.27 -23.45 2.05
CA SER A 43 -12.50 -24.52 2.66
C SER A 43 -11.12 -24.04 3.11
N HIS A 44 -10.78 -24.25 4.38
CA HIS A 44 -9.53 -23.79 4.98
C HIS A 44 -9.16 -24.67 6.19
N PHE A 45 -7.91 -24.56 6.64
CA PHE A 45 -7.47 -25.15 7.90
C PHE A 45 -7.54 -24.11 9.02
N ALA A 46 -7.89 -24.58 10.22
CA ALA A 46 -7.92 -23.78 11.44
C ALA A 46 -7.24 -24.54 12.57
N HIS A 47 -6.48 -23.86 13.43
CA HIS A 47 -5.85 -24.49 14.58
C HIS A 47 -6.88 -25.15 15.50
N VAL A 48 -6.55 -26.33 16.02
CA VAL A 48 -7.36 -27.00 17.06
C VAL A 48 -7.11 -26.37 18.42
N THR A 49 -5.84 -26.01 18.69
CA THR A 49 -5.42 -25.26 19.88
C THR A 49 -4.40 -24.20 19.50
N LEU A 50 -4.45 -23.06 20.17
CA LEU A 50 -3.64 -21.88 19.86
C LEU A 50 -2.29 -21.79 20.53
N ARG A 51 -1.95 -22.75 21.38
CA ARG A 51 -0.72 -22.67 22.16
C ARG A 51 0.45 -22.56 21.17
N ASP A 52 1.13 -21.41 21.25
CA ASP A 52 2.45 -21.16 20.69
C ASP A 52 2.55 -20.96 19.16
N CYS A 53 1.45 -20.69 18.44
CA CYS A 53 1.54 -20.28 17.02
C CYS A 53 1.79 -18.77 16.87
N THR A 54 3.05 -18.39 16.67
CA THR A 54 3.46 -16.99 16.40
C THR A 54 3.40 -16.61 14.92
N TYR A 55 3.37 -17.60 14.03
CA TYR A 55 3.40 -17.42 12.57
C TYR A 55 2.05 -17.05 11.99
N PHE A 56 0.95 -17.58 12.54
CA PHE A 56 -0.39 -17.34 12.04
C PHE A 56 -1.23 -16.68 13.12
N SER A 57 -1.76 -15.49 12.84
CA SER A 57 -2.79 -14.91 13.70
C SER A 57 -4.09 -15.67 13.51
N GLU A 58 -4.74 -16.03 14.61
CA GLU A 58 -6.06 -16.66 14.55
C GLU A 58 -7.09 -15.74 13.87
N ASN A 59 -7.97 -16.33 13.06
CA ASN A 59 -9.03 -15.69 12.27
C ASN A 59 -8.55 -14.81 11.10
N GLU A 60 -7.80 -15.39 10.16
CA GLU A 60 -7.85 -14.88 8.79
C GLU A 60 -9.33 -14.71 8.39
N SER A 61 -9.70 -13.47 8.09
CA SER A 61 -11.08 -13.16 7.78
C SER A 61 -11.51 -13.89 6.50
N ALA A 62 -12.81 -14.09 6.35
CA ALA A 62 -13.37 -14.63 5.11
C ALA A 62 -12.88 -13.86 3.88
N GLN A 63 -12.74 -12.54 4.02
CA GLN A 63 -12.17 -11.67 2.99
C GLN A 63 -10.69 -11.99 2.71
N HIS A 64 -9.85 -12.15 3.74
CA HIS A 64 -8.43 -12.47 3.54
C HIS A 64 -8.25 -13.82 2.80
N LEU A 65 -8.97 -14.86 3.22
CA LEU A 65 -8.96 -16.17 2.56
C LEU A 65 -9.47 -16.09 1.11
N SER A 66 -10.56 -15.36 0.87
CA SER A 66 -11.14 -15.15 -0.47
C SER A 66 -10.16 -14.44 -1.40
N LEU A 67 -9.56 -13.34 -0.95
CA LEU A 67 -8.61 -12.56 -1.73
C LEU A 67 -7.35 -13.34 -2.06
N LYS A 68 -6.75 -14.05 -1.10
CA LYS A 68 -5.62 -14.95 -1.36
C LYS A 68 -5.95 -15.99 -2.41
N SER A 69 -7.12 -16.61 -2.28
CA SER A 69 -7.58 -17.61 -3.25
C SER A 69 -7.73 -17.04 -4.66
N CYS A 70 -8.31 -15.84 -4.79
CA CYS A 70 -8.45 -15.16 -6.08
C CYS A 70 -7.09 -14.84 -6.71
N LEU A 71 -6.14 -14.33 -5.92
CA LEU A 71 -4.79 -14.03 -6.40
C LEU A 71 -4.04 -15.31 -6.81
N TYR A 72 -4.18 -16.38 -6.03
CA TYR A 72 -3.59 -17.68 -6.35
C TYR A 72 -4.09 -18.22 -7.67
N SER A 73 -5.41 -18.30 -7.85
CA SER A 73 -6.03 -18.77 -9.08
C SER A 73 -5.64 -17.93 -10.29
N TRP A 74 -5.38 -16.63 -10.11
CA TRP A 74 -4.93 -15.75 -11.18
C TRP A 74 -3.47 -16.02 -11.59
N LEU A 75 -2.60 -16.42 -10.66
CA LEU A 75 -1.17 -16.60 -10.92
C LEU A 75 -0.78 -18.03 -11.30
N ILE A 76 -1.44 -19.05 -10.74
CA ILE A 76 -0.92 -20.44 -10.71
C ILE A 76 -0.70 -21.06 -12.09
N ASN A 77 -1.42 -20.61 -13.12
CA ASN A 77 -1.26 -21.11 -14.49
C ASN A 77 -0.12 -20.44 -15.27
N ALA A 78 0.45 -19.35 -14.75
CA ALA A 78 1.45 -18.54 -15.44
C ALA A 78 2.78 -18.45 -14.68
N GLU A 79 2.77 -18.64 -13.37
CA GLU A 79 3.92 -18.40 -12.50
C GLU A 79 4.09 -19.54 -11.49
N GLN A 80 5.31 -19.71 -10.95
CA GLN A 80 5.53 -20.59 -9.80
C GLN A 80 5.00 -19.87 -8.54
N VAL A 81 4.00 -20.44 -7.89
CA VAL A 81 3.36 -19.83 -6.71
C VAL A 81 3.29 -20.82 -5.57
N GLU A 82 3.77 -20.41 -4.41
CA GLU A 82 3.60 -21.11 -3.15
C GLU A 82 2.70 -20.29 -2.22
N LEU A 83 1.60 -20.89 -1.78
CA LEU A 83 0.71 -20.27 -0.78
C LEU A 83 1.30 -20.39 0.62
N GLU A 84 1.16 -19.34 1.42
CA GLU A 84 1.50 -19.35 2.85
C GLU A 84 2.90 -19.90 3.12
N LYS A 85 3.86 -19.50 2.25
CA LYS A 85 5.24 -19.97 2.29
C LYS A 85 5.89 -19.52 3.57
N CYS A 86 6.22 -20.49 4.43
CA CYS A 86 7.04 -20.23 5.60
C CYS A 86 8.46 -19.91 5.15
N LEU A 87 9.00 -18.79 5.64
CA LEU A 87 10.36 -18.31 5.40
C LEU A 87 11.06 -18.18 6.76
N PRO A 88 11.53 -19.30 7.35
CA PRO A 88 12.04 -19.32 8.72
C PRO A 88 13.25 -18.41 8.94
N SER A 89 14.09 -18.25 7.91
CA SER A 89 15.28 -17.37 7.94
C SER A 89 14.95 -15.91 8.26
N ILE A 90 13.72 -15.46 7.95
CA ILE A 90 13.23 -14.10 8.22
C ILE A 90 12.05 -14.09 9.19
N GLY A 91 11.66 -15.24 9.73
CA GLY A 91 10.51 -15.39 10.63
C GLY A 91 9.20 -14.87 10.02
N GLN A 92 9.02 -15.00 8.70
CA GLN A 92 7.80 -14.57 8.00
C GLN A 92 7.05 -15.75 7.38
N VAL A 93 5.76 -15.53 7.14
CA VAL A 93 4.95 -16.34 6.22
C VAL A 93 4.46 -15.41 5.13
N ALA A 94 4.85 -15.66 3.89
CA ALA A 94 4.35 -14.92 2.74
C ALA A 94 2.98 -15.49 2.34
N ASP A 95 1.95 -14.64 2.24
CA ASP A 95 0.61 -15.08 1.85
C ASP A 95 0.61 -15.76 0.47
N LEU A 96 1.31 -15.17 -0.50
CA LEU A 96 1.71 -15.82 -1.76
C LEU A 96 3.18 -15.51 -2.05
N PHE A 97 3.97 -16.53 -2.32
CA PHE A 97 5.37 -16.41 -2.71
C PHE A 97 5.52 -16.80 -4.18
N VAL A 98 5.97 -15.87 -5.00
CA VAL A 98 5.95 -15.98 -6.46
C VAL A 98 7.38 -15.98 -7.01
N ASN A 99 7.69 -16.98 -7.83
CA ASN A 99 8.97 -17.17 -8.54
C ASN A 99 10.20 -16.99 -7.64
N ASP A 100 10.11 -17.53 -6.40
CA ASP A 100 11.17 -17.50 -5.40
C ASP A 100 11.74 -16.11 -5.05
N ARG A 101 10.99 -15.04 -5.33
CA ARG A 101 11.52 -13.67 -5.25
C ARG A 101 10.54 -12.62 -4.73
N LEU A 102 9.23 -12.82 -4.94
CA LEU A 102 8.21 -11.82 -4.60
C LEU A 102 7.21 -12.39 -3.60
N ALA A 103 7.10 -11.76 -2.44
CA ALA A 103 6.01 -11.95 -1.50
C ALA A 103 4.87 -10.98 -1.82
N LEU A 104 3.67 -11.51 -2.05
CA LEU A 104 2.44 -10.74 -2.07
C LEU A 104 1.74 -10.91 -0.72
N GLU A 105 1.57 -9.81 0.01
CA GLU A 105 0.97 -9.79 1.35
C GLU A 105 -0.43 -9.17 1.28
N VAL A 106 -1.46 -9.92 1.70
CA VAL A 106 -2.84 -9.42 1.72
C VAL A 106 -3.13 -8.88 3.11
N GLN A 107 -3.39 -7.57 3.21
CA GLN A 107 -3.68 -6.93 4.50
C GLN A 107 -5.13 -6.45 4.57
N CYS A 108 -5.98 -7.14 5.34
CA CYS A 108 -7.39 -6.80 5.49
C CYS A 108 -7.74 -5.98 6.75
N SER A 109 -6.82 -5.90 7.73
CA SER A 109 -7.04 -5.21 9.01
C SER A 109 -5.85 -4.33 9.38
N SER A 110 -6.04 -3.36 10.28
CA SER A 110 -4.93 -2.51 10.73
C SER A 110 -3.90 -3.32 11.52
N LEU A 111 -2.62 -3.01 11.31
CA LEU A 111 -1.51 -3.52 12.11
C LEU A 111 -0.65 -2.36 12.64
N PRO A 112 0.06 -2.54 13.76
CA PRO A 112 1.01 -1.55 14.25
C PRO A 112 2.05 -1.21 13.17
N ILE A 113 2.35 0.08 13.01
CA ILE A 113 3.34 0.57 12.03
C ILE A 113 4.70 -0.11 12.22
N SER A 114 5.15 -0.26 13.46
CA SER A 114 6.42 -0.93 13.79
C SER A 114 6.44 -2.37 13.27
N ARG A 115 5.33 -3.11 13.40
CA ARG A 115 5.22 -4.48 12.90
C ARG A 115 5.28 -4.51 11.37
N LEU A 116 4.58 -3.61 10.69
CA LEU A 116 4.64 -3.50 9.22
C LEU A 116 6.07 -3.22 8.72
N GLN A 117 6.75 -2.28 9.38
CA GLN A 117 8.13 -1.92 9.05
C GLN A 117 9.10 -3.10 9.26
N VAL A 118 9.02 -3.78 10.40
CA VAL A 118 9.84 -4.98 10.67
C VAL A 118 9.60 -6.07 9.62
N ARG A 119 8.33 -6.38 9.29
CA ARG A 119 8.01 -7.39 8.28
C ARG A 119 8.56 -7.01 6.91
N THR A 120 8.36 -5.76 6.50
CA THR A 120 8.80 -5.26 5.19
C THR A 120 10.33 -5.28 5.09
N GLN A 121 11.02 -4.83 6.14
CA GLN A 121 12.47 -4.83 6.20
C GLN A 121 13.06 -6.25 6.18
N ALA A 122 12.44 -7.20 6.88
CA ALA A 122 12.89 -8.60 6.90
C ALA A 122 12.90 -9.22 5.49
N TYR A 123 11.88 -8.96 4.67
CA TYR A 123 11.89 -9.37 3.25
C TYR A 123 13.05 -8.73 2.48
N HIS A 124 13.23 -7.42 2.62
CA HIS A 124 14.28 -6.69 1.91
C HIS A 124 15.70 -7.14 2.29
N GLU A 125 15.96 -7.41 3.56
CA GLU A 125 17.26 -7.90 4.05
C GLU A 125 17.59 -9.30 3.53
N ALA A 126 16.58 -10.13 3.27
CA ALA A 126 16.73 -11.42 2.60
C ALA A 126 16.83 -11.32 1.07
N GLY A 127 16.87 -10.11 0.49
CA GLY A 127 16.91 -9.91 -0.97
C GLY A 127 15.58 -10.21 -1.67
N LEU A 128 14.48 -10.32 -0.92
CA LEU A 128 13.14 -10.56 -1.43
C LEU A 128 12.41 -9.23 -1.67
N GLN A 129 11.52 -9.24 -2.66
CA GLN A 129 10.56 -8.16 -2.87
C GLN A 129 9.28 -8.47 -2.09
N VAL A 130 8.64 -7.44 -1.55
CA VAL A 130 7.32 -7.57 -0.92
C VAL A 130 6.38 -6.49 -1.46
N LEU A 131 5.15 -6.87 -1.75
CA LEU A 131 4.08 -5.95 -2.14
C LEU A 131 2.86 -6.17 -1.25
N TRP A 132 2.43 -5.10 -0.58
CA TRP A 132 1.24 -5.11 0.26
C TRP A 132 -0.01 -4.76 -0.54
N LEU A 133 -1.04 -5.61 -0.48
CA LEU A 133 -2.32 -5.47 -1.17
C LEU A 133 -3.44 -5.27 -0.14
N LEU A 134 -4.16 -4.14 -0.24
CA LEU A 134 -5.02 -3.67 0.84
C LEU A 134 -6.49 -4.09 0.69
N GLY A 135 -7.04 -4.76 1.71
CA GLY A 135 -8.47 -5.06 1.81
C GLY A 135 -9.31 -3.85 2.23
N LYS A 136 -10.64 -4.02 2.19
CA LYS A 136 -11.65 -2.94 2.30
C LYS A 136 -11.48 -1.99 3.49
N CYS A 137 -11.09 -2.50 4.66
CA CYS A 137 -10.91 -1.67 5.86
C CYS A 137 -9.70 -0.72 5.77
N LEU A 138 -8.75 -0.98 4.87
CA LEU A 138 -7.52 -0.20 4.69
C LEU A 138 -7.48 0.59 3.38
N TRP A 139 -8.57 0.63 2.62
CA TRP A 139 -8.63 1.44 1.41
C TRP A 139 -8.37 2.91 1.69
N LEU A 140 -7.76 3.57 0.71
CA LEU A 140 -7.46 4.98 0.76
C LEU A 140 -8.75 5.79 0.72
N LYS A 141 -8.97 6.58 1.78
CA LYS A 141 -10.11 7.51 1.90
C LYS A 141 -9.65 8.93 1.55
N GLU A 142 -10.29 9.93 2.15
CA GLU A 142 -9.97 11.34 1.93
C GLU A 142 -8.59 11.76 2.48
N ARG A 143 -7.98 10.99 3.39
CA ARG A 143 -6.72 11.35 4.06
C ARG A 143 -5.73 10.19 4.09
N LEU A 144 -4.44 10.51 3.96
CA LEU A 144 -3.36 9.54 4.20
C LEU A 144 -3.06 9.49 5.70
N SER A 145 -3.46 8.39 6.34
CA SER A 145 -3.05 8.10 7.72
C SER A 145 -1.54 7.80 7.77
N LYS A 146 -0.95 7.86 8.96
CA LYS A 146 0.45 7.44 9.16
C LYS A 146 0.68 6.00 8.69
N LEU A 147 -0.33 5.13 8.86
CA LEU A 147 -0.29 3.75 8.39
C LEU A 147 -0.37 3.66 6.86
N HIS A 148 -1.28 4.40 6.20
CA HIS A 148 -1.37 4.41 4.73
C HIS A 148 -0.04 4.80 4.09
N LYS A 149 0.68 5.77 4.69
CA LYS A 149 2.00 6.17 4.20
C LYS A 149 2.99 5.00 4.18
N GLN A 150 2.90 4.05 5.11
CA GLN A 150 3.79 2.88 5.08
C GLN A 150 3.46 1.89 3.95
N PHE A 151 2.23 1.89 3.45
CA PHE A 151 1.79 1.09 2.30
C PHE A 151 2.00 1.78 0.95
N LEU A 152 2.58 2.98 0.92
CA LEU A 152 2.91 3.63 -0.35
C LEU A 152 4.16 3.03 -0.96
N SER A 153 4.06 2.75 -2.26
CA SER A 153 5.18 2.51 -3.17
C SER A 153 5.41 3.73 -4.06
N PHE A 154 6.55 3.78 -4.75
CA PHE A 154 6.91 4.92 -5.57
C PHE A 154 7.50 4.49 -6.92
N SER A 155 7.10 5.17 -7.99
CA SER A 155 7.75 5.09 -9.28
C SER A 155 7.83 6.45 -9.97
N MET A 156 8.75 6.60 -10.91
CA MET A 156 8.87 7.86 -11.68
C MET A 156 7.68 8.07 -12.62
N ASN A 157 7.08 6.99 -13.13
CA ASN A 157 6.02 7.06 -14.15
C ASN A 157 4.61 7.21 -13.56
N MET A 158 4.41 6.90 -12.27
CA MET A 158 3.11 6.97 -11.61
C MET A 158 3.11 7.66 -10.24
N GLY A 159 4.28 8.08 -9.75
CA GLY A 159 4.42 8.72 -8.45
C GLY A 159 4.14 7.77 -7.29
N PHE A 160 3.66 8.34 -6.19
CA PHE A 160 3.19 7.56 -5.05
C PHE A 160 1.93 6.78 -5.43
N HIS A 161 1.93 5.49 -5.10
CA HIS A 161 0.85 4.59 -5.44
C HIS A 161 0.71 3.46 -4.41
N LEU A 162 -0.47 2.83 -4.38
CA LEU A 162 -0.75 1.62 -3.60
C LEU A 162 -1.79 0.75 -4.32
N TRP A 163 -1.90 -0.50 -3.88
CA TRP A 163 -2.83 -1.48 -4.44
C TRP A 163 -3.93 -1.82 -3.44
N GLU A 164 -5.16 -1.84 -3.92
CA GLU A 164 -6.35 -2.23 -3.19
C GLU A 164 -6.98 -3.47 -3.82
N LEU A 165 -7.54 -4.34 -3.00
CA LEU A 165 -8.29 -5.51 -3.42
C LEU A 165 -9.77 -5.32 -3.07
N ASP A 166 -10.63 -5.46 -4.07
CA ASP A 166 -12.08 -5.49 -3.93
C ASP A 166 -12.60 -6.91 -4.04
N ASP A 167 -12.86 -7.52 -2.88
CA ASP A 167 -13.41 -8.86 -2.81
C ASP A 167 -14.88 -8.95 -3.27
N GLU A 168 -15.63 -7.86 -3.14
CA GLU A 168 -17.05 -7.81 -3.53
C GLU A 168 -17.19 -7.70 -5.04
N LYS A 169 -16.40 -6.82 -5.67
CA LYS A 169 -16.40 -6.64 -7.13
C LYS A 169 -15.45 -7.58 -7.88
N LYS A 170 -14.57 -8.29 -7.18
CA LYS A 170 -13.50 -9.10 -7.76
C LYS A 170 -12.57 -8.27 -8.65
N GLU A 171 -12.06 -7.17 -8.09
CA GLU A 171 -11.21 -6.21 -8.79
C GLU A 171 -9.94 -5.90 -8.00
N LEU A 172 -8.82 -5.77 -8.71
CA LEU A 172 -7.60 -5.15 -8.24
C LEU A 172 -7.63 -3.67 -8.64
N ARG A 173 -7.34 -2.77 -7.71
CA ARG A 173 -7.31 -1.33 -7.99
C ARG A 173 -5.95 -0.73 -7.68
N LEU A 174 -5.41 -0.01 -8.64
CA LEU A 174 -4.21 0.82 -8.47
C LEU A 174 -4.64 2.24 -8.16
N ARG A 175 -4.37 2.70 -6.94
CA ARG A 175 -4.43 4.13 -6.59
C ARG A 175 -3.07 4.72 -6.88
N TYR A 176 -2.99 5.70 -7.79
CA TYR A 176 -1.71 6.26 -8.25
C TYR A 176 -1.78 7.77 -8.44
N LEU A 177 -0.63 8.39 -8.69
CA LEU A 177 -0.48 9.85 -8.71
C LEU A 177 -0.98 10.46 -7.39
N ILE A 178 -0.68 9.81 -6.27
CA ILE A 178 -1.18 10.20 -4.96
C ILE A 178 -0.46 11.47 -4.48
N HIS A 179 -1.26 12.48 -4.17
CA HIS A 179 -0.83 13.76 -3.59
C HIS A 179 -1.72 14.14 -2.40
N GLU A 180 -1.21 15.02 -1.54
CA GLU A 180 -1.96 15.61 -0.41
C GLU A 180 -2.03 17.13 -0.58
N ASP A 181 -3.19 17.73 -0.38
CA ASP A 181 -3.29 19.18 -0.28
C ASP A 181 -2.95 19.71 1.12
N LEU A 182 -2.83 21.03 1.24
CA LEU A 182 -2.52 21.69 2.51
C LEU A 182 -3.59 21.51 3.60
N ARG A 183 -4.78 20.98 3.26
CA ARG A 183 -5.84 20.60 4.21
C ARG A 183 -5.75 19.12 4.61
N GLY A 184 -4.81 18.39 4.03
CA GLY A 184 -4.58 16.96 4.22
C GLY A 184 -5.50 16.07 3.37
N LYS A 185 -6.23 16.62 2.38
CA LYS A 185 -7.07 15.84 1.49
C LYS A 185 -6.22 15.21 0.38
N VAL A 186 -6.53 13.95 0.09
CA VAL A 186 -5.86 13.15 -0.91
C VAL A 186 -6.43 13.39 -2.31
N HIS A 187 -5.54 13.53 -3.28
CA HIS A 187 -5.83 13.62 -4.70
C HIS A 187 -5.09 12.50 -5.42
N CYS A 188 -5.80 11.68 -6.19
CA CYS A 188 -5.19 10.55 -6.91
C CYS A 188 -6.09 10.03 -8.04
N LEU A 189 -5.49 9.27 -8.94
CA LEU A 189 -6.18 8.55 -10.02
C LEU A 189 -6.36 7.07 -9.64
N THR A 190 -7.27 6.39 -10.34
CA THR A 190 -7.53 4.94 -10.14
C THR A 190 -7.50 4.21 -11.47
N LYS A 191 -6.83 3.04 -11.50
CA LYS A 191 -7.01 2.02 -12.53
C LYS A 191 -7.61 0.78 -11.87
N ILE A 192 -8.48 0.07 -12.60
CA ILE A 192 -9.21 -1.09 -12.13
C ILE A 192 -8.89 -2.26 -13.08
N PHE A 193 -8.64 -3.43 -12.51
CA PHE A 193 -8.33 -4.66 -13.22
C PHE A 193 -9.22 -5.79 -12.66
N PRO A 194 -10.12 -6.39 -13.45
CA PRO A 194 -10.89 -7.54 -13.01
C PRO A 194 -9.96 -8.71 -12.64
N PHE A 195 -10.29 -9.45 -11.59
CA PHE A 195 -9.53 -10.63 -11.20
C PHE A 195 -9.59 -11.70 -12.30
N GLY A 196 -8.44 -12.30 -12.61
CA GLY A 196 -8.32 -13.36 -13.61
C GLY A 196 -8.10 -12.85 -15.05
N GLU A 197 -8.21 -11.54 -15.30
CA GLU A 197 -8.05 -10.97 -16.65
C GLU A 197 -6.64 -10.43 -16.89
N GLY A 198 -5.93 -10.97 -17.87
CA GLY A 198 -4.55 -10.58 -18.19
C GLY A 198 -3.51 -11.19 -17.25
N ASN A 199 -2.22 -10.83 -17.44
CA ASN A 199 -1.14 -11.32 -16.58
C ASN A 199 -1.00 -10.43 -15.32
N LEU A 200 -1.20 -11.03 -14.14
CA LEU A 200 -1.15 -10.28 -12.89
C LEU A 200 0.23 -9.65 -12.63
N LEU A 201 1.35 -10.33 -12.91
CA LEU A 201 2.67 -9.76 -12.67
C LEU A 201 2.96 -8.58 -13.60
N GLU A 202 2.50 -8.60 -14.86
CA GLU A 202 2.57 -7.44 -15.76
C GLU A 202 1.75 -6.26 -15.24
N ILE A 203 0.53 -6.52 -14.74
CA ILE A 203 -0.33 -5.51 -14.12
C ILE A 203 0.35 -4.91 -12.89
N LEU A 204 0.90 -5.72 -11.99
CA LEU A 204 1.61 -5.25 -10.79
C LEU A 204 2.90 -4.48 -11.13
N ARG A 205 3.51 -4.74 -12.29
CA ARG A 205 4.67 -4.02 -12.82
C ARG A 205 4.31 -2.73 -13.55
N LEU A 206 3.02 -2.47 -13.82
CA LEU A 206 2.56 -1.28 -14.53
C LEU A 206 3.16 0.04 -14.02
N PRO A 207 3.31 0.28 -12.69
CA PRO A 207 3.94 1.51 -12.20
C PRO A 207 5.35 1.77 -12.72
N PHE A 208 6.08 0.74 -13.11
CA PHE A 208 7.47 0.82 -13.59
C PHE A 208 7.57 0.71 -15.12
N ALA A 209 6.52 0.26 -15.78
CA ALA A 209 6.47 0.15 -17.23
C ALA A 209 6.41 1.52 -17.92
N LYS A 210 6.96 1.60 -19.15
CA LYS A 210 6.83 2.77 -20.02
C LYS A 210 5.37 2.89 -20.46
N GLN A 211 4.78 4.07 -20.30
CA GLN A 211 3.37 4.31 -20.58
C GLN A 211 3.09 5.78 -20.88
N ALA A 212 1.90 6.06 -21.42
CA ALA A 212 1.38 7.42 -21.52
C ALA A 212 1.18 7.99 -20.10
N LEU A 213 1.74 9.18 -19.87
CA LEU A 213 1.74 9.80 -18.54
C LEU A 213 0.39 10.46 -18.28
N SER A 214 -0.30 10.00 -17.23
CA SER A 214 -1.53 10.63 -16.76
C SER A 214 -1.24 11.96 -16.08
N HIS A 215 -2.25 12.79 -15.90
CA HIS A 215 -2.17 14.01 -15.10
C HIS A 215 -3.50 14.26 -14.40
N LEU A 216 -3.49 15.11 -13.37
CA LEU A 216 -4.69 15.55 -12.67
C LEU A 216 -4.70 17.08 -12.62
N THR A 217 -5.77 17.72 -13.07
CA THR A 217 -5.90 19.18 -12.98
C THR A 217 -6.78 19.54 -11.81
N CYS A 218 -6.26 20.37 -10.90
CA CYS A 218 -6.97 20.85 -9.73
C CYS A 218 -7.04 22.39 -9.76
N PRO A 219 -8.20 22.99 -9.42
CA PRO A 219 -8.30 24.44 -9.32
C PRO A 219 -7.50 24.96 -8.12
N LEU A 220 -7.07 26.23 -8.19
CA LEU A 220 -6.50 26.92 -7.03
C LEU A 220 -7.54 27.00 -5.90
N ASP A 221 -7.15 26.57 -4.70
CA ASP A 221 -7.97 26.73 -3.49
C ASP A 221 -7.93 28.19 -3.01
N ARG A 222 -8.85 29.01 -3.52
CA ARG A 222 -8.97 30.43 -3.15
C ARG A 222 -9.33 30.63 -1.67
N ASP A 223 -9.95 29.63 -1.04
CA ASP A 223 -10.34 29.66 0.37
C ASP A 223 -9.22 29.21 1.31
N LEU A 224 -8.04 28.84 0.78
CA LEU A 224 -6.92 28.36 1.58
C LEU A 224 -6.47 29.38 2.65
N PRO A 225 -6.26 30.68 2.35
CA PRO A 225 -5.86 31.65 3.38
C PRO A 225 -6.86 31.73 4.54
N ARG A 226 -8.17 31.69 4.24
CA ARG A 226 -9.23 31.65 5.24
C ARG A 226 -9.17 30.39 6.09
N TYR A 227 -8.90 29.24 5.47
CA TYR A 227 -8.69 27.99 6.20
C TYR A 227 -7.50 28.07 7.14
N ILE A 228 -6.37 28.58 6.68
CA ILE A 228 -5.13 28.74 7.46
C ILE A 228 -5.37 29.67 8.65
N ALA A 229 -6.02 30.82 8.42
CA ALA A 229 -6.38 31.75 9.48
C ALA A 229 -7.22 31.06 10.57
N ARG A 230 -8.18 30.21 10.17
CA ARG A 230 -8.98 29.42 11.10
C ARG A 230 -8.14 28.39 11.86
N GLN A 231 -7.16 27.73 11.22
CA GLN A 231 -6.27 26.78 11.90
C GLN A 231 -5.38 27.46 12.94
N LEU A 232 -4.88 28.66 12.64
CA LEU A 232 -4.08 29.45 13.57
C LEU A 232 -4.93 29.94 14.76
N TYR A 233 -6.16 30.39 14.50
CA TYR A 233 -7.11 30.77 15.55
C TYR A 233 -7.38 29.62 16.53
N TYR A 234 -7.63 28.40 16.01
CA TYR A 234 -7.81 27.20 16.83
C TYR A 234 -6.49 26.57 17.32
N ARG A 235 -5.35 27.23 17.09
CA ARG A 235 -4.03 26.83 17.61
C ARG A 235 -3.62 25.41 17.20
N THR A 236 -3.95 25.01 15.96
CA THR A 236 -3.54 23.71 15.42
C THR A 236 -2.00 23.60 15.41
N PRO A 237 -1.39 22.58 16.06
CA PRO A 237 0.06 22.52 16.28
C PRO A 237 0.93 22.69 15.03
N ASN A 238 0.58 21.98 13.94
CA ASN A 238 1.36 22.06 12.69
C ASN A 238 1.36 23.46 12.08
N TRP A 239 0.23 24.18 12.13
CA TRP A 239 0.13 25.54 11.60
C TRP A 239 0.82 26.56 12.51
N LEU A 240 0.80 26.36 13.83
CA LEU A 240 1.58 27.18 14.76
C LEU A 240 3.09 27.04 14.54
N ALA A 241 3.57 25.83 14.29
CA ALA A 241 4.98 25.60 13.97
C ALA A 241 5.38 26.35 12.69
N LEU A 242 4.59 26.22 11.62
CA LEU A 242 4.83 26.95 10.37
C LEU A 242 4.76 28.48 10.55
N GLN A 243 3.87 28.98 11.41
CA GLN A 243 3.79 30.40 11.73
C GLN A 243 5.03 30.88 12.49
N ALA A 244 5.52 30.09 13.45
CA ALA A 244 6.74 30.41 14.20
C ALA A 244 7.96 30.49 13.28
N GLU A 245 8.08 29.54 12.33
CA GLU A 245 9.11 29.59 11.29
C GLU A 245 8.98 30.83 10.39
N ALA A 246 7.75 31.20 10.02
CA ALA A 246 7.50 32.41 9.23
C ALA A 246 7.91 33.68 9.98
N TYR A 247 7.59 33.80 11.27
CA TYR A 247 8.02 34.93 12.08
C TYR A 247 9.55 35.04 12.18
N GLY A 248 10.26 33.90 12.24
CA GLY A 248 11.73 33.88 12.20
C GLY A 248 12.32 34.48 10.91
N ARG A 249 11.53 34.55 9.83
CA ARG A 249 11.89 35.19 8.54
C ARG A 249 11.29 36.59 8.37
N GLY A 250 10.61 37.13 9.39
CA GLY A 250 9.88 38.40 9.29
C GLY A 250 8.58 38.32 8.48
N GLU A 251 8.08 37.10 8.23
CA GLU A 251 6.84 36.85 7.49
C GLU A 251 5.65 36.57 8.42
N ASN A 252 4.43 36.72 7.91
CA ASN A 252 3.21 36.27 8.60
C ASN A 252 2.34 35.44 7.64
N LEU A 253 1.93 34.24 8.04
CA LEU A 253 1.09 33.39 7.18
C LEU A 253 -0.27 34.02 6.86
N LEU A 254 -0.78 34.89 7.73
CA LEU A 254 -2.07 35.58 7.55
C LEU A 254 -2.04 36.66 6.46
N THR A 255 -0.87 37.14 6.05
CA THR A 255 -0.74 38.15 4.99
C THR A 255 -0.60 37.52 3.61
N LYS A 256 -0.42 36.19 3.53
CA LYS A 256 -0.22 35.48 2.26
C LYS A 256 -1.54 35.27 1.52
N THR A 257 -1.53 35.60 0.24
CA THR A 257 -2.56 35.27 -0.74
C THR A 257 -2.54 33.77 -1.07
N ALA A 258 -3.60 33.27 -1.72
CA ALA A 258 -3.63 31.88 -2.19
C ALA A 258 -2.46 31.57 -3.15
N GLU A 259 -2.11 32.49 -4.06
CA GLU A 259 -1.05 32.26 -5.04
C GLU A 259 0.37 32.16 -4.42
N GLU A 260 0.56 32.76 -3.24
CA GLU A 260 1.81 32.65 -2.46
C GLU A 260 1.95 31.31 -1.73
N TRP A 261 0.87 30.54 -1.62
CA TRP A 261 0.90 29.17 -1.09
C TRP A 261 1.14 28.10 -2.17
N TYR A 262 1.21 28.49 -3.45
CA TYR A 262 1.41 27.58 -4.56
C TYR A 262 2.78 26.87 -4.49
N PRO A 263 2.86 25.55 -4.76
CA PRO A 263 1.76 24.62 -5.04
C PRO A 263 0.97 24.23 -3.78
N HIS A 264 -0.36 24.12 -3.94
CA HIS A 264 -1.31 23.76 -2.88
C HIS A 264 -1.41 22.25 -2.65
N ILE A 265 -1.11 21.47 -3.69
CA ILE A 265 -1.19 20.01 -3.68
C ILE A 265 0.23 19.50 -3.83
N ARG A 266 0.70 18.67 -2.90
CA ARG A 266 2.11 18.29 -2.80
C ARG A 266 2.28 16.79 -2.75
N LEU A 267 3.48 16.33 -3.10
CA LEU A 267 3.86 14.94 -2.93
C LEU A 267 3.76 14.55 -1.44
N PRO A 268 3.22 13.36 -1.11
CA PRO A 268 3.14 12.88 0.27
C PRO A 268 4.49 12.92 0.97
N ARG A 269 4.49 13.33 2.23
CA ARG A 269 5.67 13.31 3.11
C ARG A 269 5.39 12.53 4.37
N SER A 270 6.40 11.82 4.88
CA SER A 270 6.31 11.03 6.11
C SER A 270 7.51 11.31 7.00
N ALA A 271 7.25 11.78 8.23
CA ALA A 271 8.30 12.06 9.22
C ALA A 271 9.03 10.79 9.70
N ILE A 272 8.40 9.62 9.56
CA ILE A 272 8.96 8.32 9.94
C ILE A 272 9.41 7.50 8.72
N GLY A 273 9.54 8.15 7.55
CA GLY A 273 9.85 7.48 6.29
C GLY A 273 8.71 6.60 5.76
N PHE A 274 9.03 5.78 4.78
CA PHE A 274 8.11 4.88 4.08
C PHE A 274 8.68 3.46 4.11
N ALA A 275 7.89 2.47 4.55
CA ALA A 275 8.38 1.10 4.70
C ALA A 275 8.80 0.44 3.37
N GLN A 276 8.05 0.65 2.29
CA GLN A 276 8.30 0.01 0.99
C GLN A 276 9.26 0.79 0.06
N ILE A 277 9.64 2.02 0.41
CA ILE A 277 10.44 2.88 -0.47
C ILE A 277 11.86 2.98 0.10
N GLN A 278 12.77 2.21 -0.48
CA GLN A 278 14.19 2.24 -0.12
C GLN A 278 14.97 3.38 -0.80
N LYS A 279 14.41 3.96 -1.87
CA LYS A 279 15.06 5.01 -2.64
C LYS A 279 14.97 6.37 -1.93
N ASP A 280 16.07 7.11 -1.92
CA ASP A 280 16.04 8.51 -1.52
C ASP A 280 15.23 9.36 -2.51
N LEU A 281 14.19 10.00 -1.99
CA LEU A 281 13.27 10.86 -2.75
C LEU A 281 13.64 12.35 -2.65
N THR A 282 14.73 12.72 -2.00
CA THR A 282 15.15 14.12 -1.80
C THR A 282 15.19 14.89 -3.11
N LEU A 283 15.86 14.35 -4.14
CA LEU A 283 15.90 14.96 -5.47
C LEU A 283 14.50 15.10 -6.09
N VAL A 284 13.63 14.11 -5.92
CA VAL A 284 12.25 14.16 -6.44
C VAL A 284 11.46 15.32 -5.82
N TYR A 285 11.63 15.54 -4.51
CA TYR A 285 10.98 16.68 -3.85
C TYR A 285 11.56 18.01 -4.31
N GLN A 286 12.87 18.10 -4.54
CA GLN A 286 13.52 19.30 -5.08
C GLN A 286 13.05 19.60 -6.51
N ASP A 287 13.04 18.60 -7.39
CA ASP A 287 12.54 18.70 -8.76
C ASP A 287 11.07 19.19 -8.76
N PHE A 288 10.25 18.65 -7.86
CA PHE A 288 8.85 19.07 -7.69
C PHE A 288 8.74 20.54 -7.27
N ASP A 289 9.48 20.94 -6.23
CA ASP A 289 9.42 22.31 -5.70
C ASP A 289 9.95 23.32 -6.74
N GLN A 290 11.01 22.97 -7.49
CA GLN A 290 11.54 23.79 -8.59
C GLN A 290 10.54 23.92 -9.74
N TYR A 291 9.92 22.82 -10.17
CA TYR A 291 8.95 22.81 -11.26
C TYR A 291 7.78 23.77 -10.99
N TYR A 292 7.15 23.67 -9.80
CA TYR A 292 6.02 24.53 -9.45
C TYR A 292 6.44 25.95 -9.05
N GLY A 293 7.69 26.16 -8.64
CA GLY A 293 8.24 27.49 -8.40
C GLY A 293 8.33 28.34 -9.68
N ASN A 294 8.46 27.70 -10.84
CA ASN A 294 8.58 28.36 -12.14
C ASN A 294 7.24 28.55 -12.88
N ILE A 295 6.11 28.16 -12.28
CA ILE A 295 4.79 28.30 -12.91
C ILE A 295 4.27 29.74 -12.77
N GLU A 296 4.01 30.38 -13.91
CA GLU A 296 3.41 31.72 -13.98
C GLU A 296 1.90 31.69 -13.73
N ASP A 297 1.14 30.84 -14.43
CA ASP A 297 -0.31 30.69 -14.24
C ASP A 297 -0.64 29.77 -13.06
N LYS A 298 -0.93 30.40 -11.91
CA LYS A 298 -1.30 29.72 -10.67
C LYS A 298 -2.80 29.49 -10.51
N GLN A 299 -3.64 29.78 -11.51
CA GLN A 299 -5.10 29.59 -11.38
C GLN A 299 -5.51 28.11 -11.31
N LYS A 300 -4.65 27.23 -11.80
CA LYS A 300 -4.80 25.77 -11.72
C LYS A 300 -3.45 25.12 -11.41
N GLN A 301 -3.50 23.95 -10.77
CA GLN A 301 -2.35 23.10 -10.56
C GLN A 301 -2.56 21.79 -11.31
N VAL A 302 -1.71 21.53 -12.30
CA VAL A 302 -1.70 20.23 -12.99
C VAL A 302 -0.65 19.34 -12.32
N LEU A 303 -1.08 18.21 -11.79
CA LEU A 303 -0.24 17.19 -11.16
C LEU A 303 0.25 16.21 -12.21
N TYR A 304 1.54 15.92 -12.18
CA TYR A 304 2.20 15.04 -13.13
C TYR A 304 2.97 13.93 -12.42
N PRO A 305 3.23 12.80 -13.09
CA PRO A 305 4.18 11.82 -12.62
C PRO A 305 5.57 12.45 -12.41
N PRO A 306 6.33 12.01 -11.40
CA PRO A 306 7.63 12.59 -11.07
C PRO A 306 8.64 12.69 -12.21
N ILE A 307 8.54 11.83 -13.23
CA ILE A 307 9.42 11.87 -14.41
C ILE A 307 9.31 13.19 -15.19
N ILE A 308 8.18 13.91 -15.08
CA ILE A 308 7.99 15.20 -15.73
C ILE A 308 8.79 16.30 -15.04
N TYR A 309 8.83 16.31 -13.71
CA TYR A 309 9.48 17.37 -12.92
C TYR A 309 11.01 17.42 -13.13
N ARG A 310 11.61 16.33 -13.60
CA ARG A 310 13.04 16.23 -13.91
C ARG A 310 13.47 16.86 -15.23
N LYS A 311 12.53 17.14 -16.12
CA LYS A 311 12.86 17.73 -17.41
C LYS A 311 13.12 19.22 -17.18
N PRO A 312 14.27 19.77 -17.62
CA PRO A 312 14.44 21.22 -17.62
C PRO A 312 13.28 21.83 -18.42
N MET A 313 12.65 22.86 -17.85
CA MET A 313 11.64 23.69 -18.53
C MET A 313 12.29 24.51 -19.63
#